data_AF-A0A3C0ASM5-F1
#
_entry.id   AF-A0A3C0ASM5-F1
#
_cell.length_a   1.000
_cell.length_b   1.000
_cell.length_c   1.000
_cell.angle_alpha   90.00
_cell.angle_beta   90.00
_cell.angle_gamma   90.00
#
_symmetry.space_group_name_H-M   'P 1'
#
loop_
_entity.id
_entity.type
_entity.pdbx_description
1 polymer ?
#
loop_
_entity_poly.entity_id
_entity_poly.type
_entity_poly.pdbx_seq_one_letter_code
_entity_poly.pdbx_strand_id
1 'polypeptide(L)'
;CKNNLKQFGLAMHNYHEAHRMFPLGASLRTGSSGGGDFFASGIVMMLPYFDQANLSNLYDSVKPWEQQAPAVARTVLPIFACPSNVGANPINEPALAS
;
A
#
# COMPACT_ATOMS: atom_id res chain seq x y z
N CYS A 1 -4.49 -16.06 -9.77
CA CYS A 1 -4.77 -14.61 -9.59
C CYS A 1 -4.29 -13.80 -10.80
N LYS A 2 -4.41 -14.35 -12.02
CA LYS A 2 -3.87 -13.74 -13.25
C LYS A 2 -4.52 -12.37 -13.54
N ASN A 3 -5.82 -12.23 -13.27
CA ASN A 3 -6.51 -10.95 -13.47
C ASN A 3 -5.96 -9.86 -12.55
N ASN A 4 -5.76 -10.17 -11.27
CA ASN A 4 -5.17 -9.22 -10.31
C ASN A 4 -3.78 -8.74 -10.75
N LEU A 5 -2.93 -9.65 -11.25
CA LEU A 5 -1.61 -9.26 -11.75
C LEU A 5 -1.71 -8.34 -12.99
N LYS A 6 -2.69 -8.57 -13.87
CA LYS A 6 -2.96 -7.65 -14.99
C LYS A 6 -3.39 -6.28 -14.49
N GLN A 7 -4.28 -6.20 -13.50
CA GLN A 7 -4.71 -4.95 -12.90
C GLN A 7 -3.55 -4.22 -12.20
N PHE A 8 -2.64 -4.98 -11.58
CA PHE A 8 -1.45 -4.42 -10.96
C PHE A 8 -0.50 -3.80 -12.00
N GLY A 9 -0.29 -4.51 -13.12
CA GLY A 9 0.45 -3.98 -14.27
C GLY A 9 -0.19 -2.71 -14.83
N LEU A 10 -1.51 -2.70 -14.99
CA LEU A 10 -2.25 -1.53 -15.46
C LEU A 10 -2.08 -0.32 -14.53
N ALA A 11 -2.20 -0.51 -13.22
CA ALA A 11 -2.00 0.55 -12.24
C ALA A 11 -0.57 1.13 -12.29
N MET A 12 0.46 0.28 -12.45
CA MET A 12 1.84 0.74 -12.61
C MET A 12 2.01 1.59 -13.89
N HIS A 13 1.39 1.19 -15.00
CA HIS A 13 1.42 1.97 -16.24
C HIS A 13 0.68 3.31 -16.10
N ASN A 14 -0.50 3.33 -15.46
CA ASN A 14 -1.25 4.56 -15.22
C ASN A 14 -0.48 5.51 -14.29
N TYR A 15 0.17 5.00 -13.24
CA TYR A 15 1.06 5.78 -12.40
C TYR A 15 2.22 6.37 -13.22
N HIS A 16 2.85 5.56 -14.08
CA HIS A 16 3.93 6.02 -14.94
C HIS A 16 3.47 7.09 -15.94
N GLU A 17 2.28 6.97 -16.50
CA GLU A 17 1.71 8.00 -17.40
C GLU A 17 1.55 9.34 -16.68
N ALA A 18 1.01 9.32 -15.46
CA ALA A 18 0.75 10.52 -14.66
C ALA A 18 2.03 11.16 -14.06
N HIS A 19 2.98 10.34 -13.61
CA HIS A 19 4.15 10.79 -12.85
C HIS A 19 5.47 10.72 -13.62
N ARG A 20 5.47 10.18 -14.85
CA ARG A 20 6.65 9.98 -15.71
C ARG A 20 7.75 9.11 -15.06
N MET A 21 7.38 8.29 -14.09
CA MET A 21 8.25 7.34 -13.40
C MET A 21 7.42 6.20 -12.83
N PHE A 22 8.04 5.04 -12.59
CA PHE A 22 7.40 3.98 -11.81
C PHE A 22 7.35 4.33 -10.32
N PRO A 23 6.40 3.77 -9.55
CA PRO A 23 6.29 4.04 -8.12
C PRO A 23 7.54 3.60 -7.37
N LEU A 24 7.91 4.35 -6.34
CA LEU A 24 9.06 4.03 -5.50
C LEU A 24 8.82 2.71 -4.75
N GLY A 25 9.88 1.92 -4.56
CA GLY A 25 9.80 0.73 -3.71
C GLY A 25 9.40 1.09 -2.27
N ALA A 26 9.99 2.18 -1.76
CA ALA A 26 9.54 2.84 -0.55
C ALA A 26 9.91 4.32 -0.55
N SER A 27 9.11 5.14 0.14
CA SER A 27 9.43 6.51 0.49
C SER A 27 10.10 6.50 1.87
N LEU A 28 11.38 6.84 1.92
CA LEU A 28 12.12 7.02 3.16
C LEU A 28 12.32 8.51 3.42
N ARG A 29 12.19 8.92 4.68
CA ARG A 29 12.60 10.26 5.13
C ARG A 29 13.53 10.12 6.32
N THR A 30 14.49 11.02 6.43
CA THR A 30 15.41 11.04 7.56
C THR A 30 14.61 11.37 8.83
N GLY A 31 14.54 10.42 9.75
CA GLY A 31 13.87 10.58 11.04
C GLY A 31 14.72 11.38 12.03
N SER A 32 14.07 11.89 13.08
CA SER A 32 14.69 12.70 14.14
C SER A 32 15.80 11.96 14.90
N SER A 33 15.80 10.62 14.87
CA SER A 33 16.71 9.72 15.57
C SER A 33 17.92 9.27 14.75
N GLY A 34 18.10 9.80 13.53
CA GLY A 34 19.22 9.46 12.65
C GLY A 34 19.04 8.18 11.82
N GLY A 35 17.94 7.44 12.02
CA GLY A 35 17.46 6.38 11.12
C GLY A 35 16.52 6.92 10.03
N GLY A 36 16.38 6.20 8.91
CA GLY A 36 15.38 6.52 7.89
C GLY A 36 14.05 5.86 8.20
N ASP A 37 12.99 6.65 8.35
CA ASP A 37 11.63 6.15 8.58
C ASP A 37 10.94 5.90 7.23
N PHE A 38 10.15 4.83 7.17
CA PHE A 38 9.38 4.47 5.97
C PHE A 38 8.01 5.17 6.02
N PHE A 39 7.69 5.98 5.02
CA PHE A 39 6.45 6.76 5.00
C PHE A 39 5.38 6.21 4.08
N ALA A 40 5.75 5.50 3.02
CA ALA A 40 4.82 4.92 2.06
C ALA A 40 5.52 3.87 1.21
N SER A 41 4.80 2.85 0.76
CA SER A 41 5.25 1.95 -0.30
C SER A 41 4.73 2.41 -1.66
N GLY A 42 5.26 1.85 -2.74
CA GLY A 42 4.71 2.07 -4.08
C GLY A 42 3.24 1.65 -4.22
N ILE A 43 2.76 0.73 -3.38
CA ILE A 43 1.35 0.33 -3.34
C ILE A 43 0.47 1.50 -2.88
N VAL A 44 0.90 2.23 -1.85
CA VAL A 44 0.18 3.41 -1.35
C VAL A 44 0.07 4.48 -2.44
N MET A 45 1.17 4.69 -3.17
CA MET A 45 1.21 5.64 -4.30
C MET A 45 0.28 5.25 -5.43
N MET A 46 -0.01 3.95 -5.58
CA MET A 46 -0.87 3.42 -6.63
C MET A 46 -2.35 3.28 -6.22
N LEU A 47 -2.74 3.59 -4.98
CA LEU A 47 -4.12 3.42 -4.50
C LEU A 47 -5.20 4.03 -5.43
N PRO A 48 -5.04 5.27 -5.95
CA PRO A 48 -6.03 5.83 -6.88
C PRO A 48 -6.21 5.00 -8.16
N TYR A 49 -5.17 4.30 -8.60
CA TYR A 49 -5.17 3.45 -9.80
C TYR A 49 -5.64 2.01 -9.52
N PHE A 50 -5.98 1.70 -8.26
CA PHE A 50 -6.64 0.46 -7.84
C PHE A 50 -8.11 0.66 -7.50
N ASP A 51 -8.72 1.78 -7.89
CA ASP A 51 -10.05 2.22 -7.45
C ASP A 51 -10.15 2.40 -5.92
N GLN A 52 -9.04 2.76 -5.26
CA GLN A 52 -8.95 2.93 -3.81
C GLN A 52 -8.75 4.41 -3.42
N ALA A 53 -9.44 5.32 -4.11
CA ALA A 53 -9.37 6.76 -3.82
C ALA A 53 -9.75 7.08 -2.36
N ASN A 54 -10.74 6.38 -1.79
CA ASN A 54 -11.12 6.54 -0.39
C ASN A 54 -9.98 6.18 0.57
N LEU A 55 -9.31 5.04 0.35
CA LEU A 55 -8.16 4.63 1.17
C LEU A 55 -6.98 5.59 0.99
N SER A 56 -6.76 6.08 -0.24
CA SER A 56 -5.75 7.09 -0.54
C SER A 56 -5.98 8.38 0.26
N ASN A 57 -7.23 8.81 0.43
CA ASN A 57 -7.59 10.00 1.19
C ASN A 57 -7.45 9.81 2.71
N LEU A 58 -7.57 8.57 3.20
CA LEU A 58 -7.36 8.24 4.62
C LEU A 58 -5.87 8.12 4.99
N TYR A 59 -4.99 7.94 4.01
CA TYR A 59 -3.57 7.78 4.24
C TYR A 59 -2.90 9.08 4.71
N ASP A 60 -2.24 9.04 5.85
CA ASP A 60 -1.58 10.21 6.44
C ASP A 60 -0.11 10.28 6.00
N SER A 61 0.18 11.08 4.97
CA SER A 61 1.53 11.20 4.39
C SER A 61 2.58 11.88 5.26
N VAL A 62 2.20 12.41 6.44
CA VAL A 62 3.14 12.98 7.42
C VAL A 62 3.50 12.02 8.54
N LYS A 63 2.96 10.79 8.52
CA LYS A 63 3.29 9.73 9.47
C LYS A 63 4.05 8.58 8.80
N PRO A 64 4.96 7.91 9.52
CA PRO A 64 5.47 6.60 9.13
C PRO A 64 4.34 5.60 8.91
N TRP A 65 4.59 4.57 8.09
CA TRP A 65 3.58 3.57 7.71
C TRP A 65 3.03 2.80 8.92
N GLU A 66 3.85 2.58 9.95
CA GLU A 66 3.48 1.88 11.17
C GLU A 66 2.60 2.71 12.11
N GLN A 67 2.50 4.03 11.89
CA GLN A 67 1.68 4.95 12.70
C GLN A 67 0.36 5.34 12.02
N GLN A 68 0.02 4.68 10.92
CA GLN A 68 -1.24 4.90 10.21
C GLN A 68 -2.44 4.45 11.07
N ALA A 69 -3.60 5.08 10.85
CA ALA A 69 -4.81 4.70 11.55
C ALA A 69 -5.21 3.24 11.27
N PRO A 70 -5.86 2.51 12.21
CA PRO A 70 -6.29 1.14 11.97
C PRO A 70 -7.18 0.96 10.73
N ALA A 71 -7.97 1.98 10.37
CA ALA A 71 -8.78 1.97 9.16
C ALA A 71 -7.93 1.89 7.88
N VAL A 72 -6.72 2.45 7.87
CA VAL A 72 -5.76 2.33 6.77
C VAL A 72 -5.04 0.98 6.85
N ALA A 73 -4.43 0.70 8.01
CA ALA A 73 -3.56 -0.46 8.20
C ALA A 73 -4.26 -1.82 8.04
N ARG A 74 -5.55 -1.91 8.37
CA ARG A 74 -6.33 -3.16 8.27
C ARG A 74 -7.10 -3.33 6.97
N THR A 75 -7.05 -2.35 6.06
CA THR A 75 -7.80 -2.43 4.81
C THR A 75 -7.18 -3.47 3.90
N VAL A 76 -7.98 -4.49 3.58
CA VAL A 76 -7.61 -5.52 2.61
C VAL A 76 -7.90 -5.01 1.21
N LEU A 77 -6.86 -4.97 0.39
CA LEU A 77 -6.98 -4.64 -1.02
C LEU A 77 -7.24 -5.92 -1.83
N PRO A 78 -8.41 -6.07 -2.47
CA PRO A 78 -8.76 -7.29 -3.20
C PRO A 78 -7.77 -7.68 -4.30
N ILE A 79 -7.05 -6.70 -4.86
CA ILE A 79 -6.03 -6.93 -5.88
C ILE A 79 -4.87 -7.79 -5.35
N PHE A 80 -4.52 -7.71 -4.07
CA PHE A 80 -3.47 -8.55 -3.47
C PHE A 80 -4.03 -9.86 -2.90
N ALA A 81 -5.35 -10.05 -2.92
CA ALA A 81 -6.02 -11.26 -2.49
C ALA A 81 -6.40 -12.14 -3.68
N CYS A 82 -5.83 -13.34 -3.71
CA CYS A 82 -6.18 -14.35 -4.70
C CYS A 82 -7.53 -15.00 -4.36
N PRO A 83 -8.48 -15.12 -5.32
CA PRO A 83 -9.75 -15.83 -5.06
C PRO A 83 -9.58 -17.29 -4.64
N SER A 84 -8.45 -17.92 -5.02
CA SER A 84 -8.09 -19.27 -4.60
C SER A 84 -7.46 -19.33 -3.21
N ASN A 85 -7.11 -18.20 -2.62
CA ASN A 85 -6.64 -18.13 -1.24
C ASN A 85 -7.87 -17.99 -0.33
N VAL A 86 -8.20 -19.07 0.38
CA VAL A 86 -9.33 -19.12 1.32
C VAL A 86 -8.92 -18.78 2.76
N GLY A 87 -7.65 -18.43 2.99
CA GLY A 87 -7.15 -18.04 4.31
C GLY A 87 -7.74 -16.71 4.78
N ALA A 88 -7.70 -16.50 6.09
CA ALA A 88 -8.12 -15.23 6.69
C ALA A 88 -7.30 -14.06 6.11
N ASN A 89 -7.97 -12.95 5.82
CA ASN A 89 -7.34 -11.72 5.34
C ASN A 89 -8.12 -10.52 5.91
N PRO A 90 -7.50 -9.64 6.72
CA PRO A 90 -6.09 -9.65 7.09
C PRO A 90 -5.75 -10.83 8.01
N ILE A 91 -4.52 -11.33 7.92
CA ILE A 91 -4.04 -12.35 8.85
C ILE A 91 -3.80 -11.65 10.19
N ASN A 92 -4.51 -12.09 11.23
CA ASN A 92 -4.21 -11.69 12.60
C ASN A 92 -3.07 -12.57 13.10
N GLU A 93 -1.83 -12.18 12.83
CA GLU A 93 -0.64 -12.84 13.38
C GLU A 93 -0.45 -12.39 14.84
N PRO A 94 -0.70 -13.25 15.86
CA PRO A 94 -0.61 -12.85 17.26
C PRO A 94 0.79 -12.37 17.65
N ALA A 95 1.83 -12.84 16.93
CA ALA A 95 3.21 -12.41 17.12
C ALA A 95 3.48 -10.95 16.70
N LEU A 96 2.60 -10.34 15.89
CA LEU A 96 2.68 -8.95 15.44
C LEU A 96 1.67 -8.03 16.14
N ALA A 97 0.84 -8.58 17.03
CA ALA A 97 -0.08 -7.83 17.87
C ALA A 97 0.63 -7.40 19.17
N SER A 98 1.64 -6.53 19.04
CA SER A 98 2.35 -5.89 20.15
C SER A 98 1.95 -4.43 20.28
#